data_AF-A0A0G1GKB9-F1
#
_entry.id   AF-A0A0G1GKB9-F1
#
_cell.length_a   1.000
_cell.length_b   1.000
_cell.length_c   1.000
_cell.angle_alpha   90.00
_cell.angle_beta   90.00
_cell.angle_gamma   90.00
#
_symmetry.space_group_name_H-M   'P 1'
#
loop_
_entity.id
_entity.type
_entity.pdbx_description
1 polymer ?
#
loop_
_entity_poly.entity_id
_entity_poly.type
_entity_poly.pdbx_seq_one_letter_code
_entity_poly.pdbx_strand_id
1 'polypeptide(L)'
;MVISGAGLVGIGTRGPLSKLSVGGAGDASYAIYGNGTYGVYGNGGTGGKGVVGNVATSGYGLYGSANSDNGYAVFATNPSGYGVYSSGGTFDFYAANTRGKSYFAGSVGIGTTGPATALDVAGTITAAAFGLAFETRTAECSTAGCTATAACTSGKNVVFGTKASNTNLCDNNPSKCNMYCTVGTNSCAQIENSASDQASVYIVCAKIN
;
A
#
# COMPACT_ATOMS: atom_id res chain seq x y z
N MET A 1 -12.15 -46.02 18.25
CA MET A 1 -13.37 -45.22 17.96
C MET A 1 -14.40 -45.55 19.01
N VAL A 2 -15.10 -44.54 19.53
CA VAL A 2 -16.22 -44.66 20.49
C VAL A 2 -17.43 -43.98 19.86
N ILE A 3 -18.62 -44.56 19.99
CA ILE A 3 -19.89 -43.86 19.72
C ILE A 3 -20.62 -43.83 21.06
N SER A 4 -20.93 -42.63 21.57
CA SER A 4 -21.65 -42.50 22.85
C SER A 4 -23.13 -42.88 22.69
N GLY A 5 -23.82 -43.15 23.80
CA GLY A 5 -25.26 -43.34 23.80
C GLY A 5 -26.06 -42.14 23.27
N ALA A 6 -25.44 -40.96 23.18
CA ALA A 6 -26.00 -39.75 22.58
C ALA A 6 -25.60 -39.55 21.10
N GLY A 7 -24.98 -40.55 20.46
CA GLY A 7 -24.60 -40.51 19.04
C GLY A 7 -23.36 -39.67 18.72
N LEU A 8 -22.56 -39.32 19.72
CA LEU A 8 -21.31 -38.57 19.52
C LEU A 8 -20.19 -39.52 19.11
N VAL A 9 -19.40 -39.16 18.10
CA VAL A 9 -18.31 -40.00 17.60
C VAL A 9 -16.97 -39.53 18.16
N GLY A 10 -16.29 -40.40 18.90
CA GLY A 10 -14.94 -40.22 19.41
C GLY A 10 -13.91 -41.01 18.60
N ILE A 11 -12.89 -40.35 18.05
CA ILE A 11 -11.71 -41.02 17.47
C ILE A 11 -10.53 -40.75 18.38
N GLY A 12 -10.00 -41.78 19.06
CA GLY A 12 -8.88 -41.63 20.01
C GLY A 12 -9.20 -40.92 21.35
N THR A 13 -10.45 -40.52 21.59
CA THR A 13 -10.98 -40.13 22.91
C THR A 13 -12.07 -41.09 23.38
N ARG A 14 -12.18 -41.26 24.71
CA ARG A 14 -13.27 -42.03 25.37
C ARG A 14 -14.43 -41.15 25.84
N GLY A 15 -14.24 -39.84 25.90
CA GLY A 15 -15.26 -38.86 26.29
C GLY A 15 -15.44 -37.81 25.19
N PRO A 16 -16.23 -38.08 24.14
CA PRO A 16 -16.53 -37.07 23.13
C PRO A 16 -17.35 -35.93 23.74
N LEU A 17 -16.89 -34.68 23.60
CA LEU A 17 -17.55 -33.46 24.10
C LEU A 17 -18.33 -32.72 23.01
N SER A 18 -18.29 -33.22 21.77
CA SER A 18 -18.96 -32.68 20.60
C SER A 18 -19.38 -33.82 19.65
N LYS A 19 -20.19 -33.52 18.63
CA LYS A 19 -20.71 -34.52 17.66
C LYS A 19 -19.61 -35.38 17.05
N LEU A 20 -18.44 -34.80 16.83
CA LEU A 20 -17.22 -35.50 16.45
C LEU A 20 -16.06 -34.95 17.30
N SER A 21 -15.48 -35.79 18.16
CA SER A 21 -14.31 -35.46 18.97
C SER A 21 -13.13 -36.37 18.59
N VAL A 22 -12.02 -35.76 18.19
CA VAL A 22 -10.77 -36.50 17.96
C VAL A 22 -9.84 -36.23 19.15
N GLY A 23 -9.50 -37.28 19.91
CA GLY A 23 -8.56 -37.23 21.03
C GLY A 23 -7.26 -37.95 20.67
N GLY A 24 -6.14 -37.45 21.18
CA GLY A 24 -4.81 -37.92 20.80
C GLY A 24 -4.48 -39.33 21.29
N ALA A 25 -4.09 -40.19 20.34
CA ALA A 25 -3.02 -41.17 20.51
C ALA A 25 -2.41 -41.50 19.13
N GLY A 26 -1.16 -41.08 18.90
CA GLY A 26 -0.35 -41.38 17.72
C GLY A 26 0.05 -40.13 16.90
N ASP A 27 1.30 -39.68 17.09
CA ASP A 27 1.97 -38.45 16.60
C ASP A 27 1.32 -37.09 16.93
N ALA A 28 2.08 -36.25 17.63
CA ALA A 28 1.61 -35.11 18.43
C ALA A 28 1.14 -33.86 17.66
N SER A 29 0.92 -33.93 16.34
CA SER A 29 0.92 -32.72 15.50
C SER A 29 -0.33 -32.44 14.68
N TYR A 30 -1.29 -33.36 14.52
CA TYR A 30 -2.49 -33.10 13.70
C TYR A 30 -3.76 -33.78 14.22
N ALA A 31 -4.84 -33.00 14.42
CA ALA A 31 -6.17 -33.52 14.78
C ALA A 31 -6.97 -34.05 13.57
N ILE A 32 -6.69 -33.54 12.35
CA ILE A 32 -7.28 -33.96 11.07
C ILE A 32 -6.20 -33.81 9.99
N TYR A 33 -5.82 -34.90 9.31
CA TYR A 33 -4.88 -34.90 8.17
C TYR A 33 -5.62 -35.33 6.89
N GLY A 34 -5.63 -34.46 5.88
CA GLY A 34 -6.14 -34.76 4.54
C GLY A 34 -5.01 -34.82 3.54
N ASN A 35 -4.94 -35.88 2.72
CA ASN A 35 -4.03 -35.97 1.58
C ASN A 35 -4.88 -35.93 0.29
N GLY A 36 -4.86 -34.80 -0.42
CA GLY A 36 -5.70 -34.53 -1.59
C GLY A 36 -6.05 -33.04 -1.77
N THR A 37 -6.95 -32.72 -2.70
CA THR A 37 -7.31 -31.35 -3.10
C THR A 37 -7.94 -30.51 -1.98
N TYR A 38 -8.54 -31.12 -0.95
CA TYR A 38 -9.20 -30.42 0.17
C TYR A 38 -8.96 -31.15 1.52
N GLY A 39 -8.64 -30.40 2.58
CA GLY A 39 -8.41 -30.92 3.95
C GLY A 39 -9.60 -30.74 4.90
N VAL A 40 -9.99 -29.49 5.19
CA VAL A 40 -11.22 -29.13 5.92
C VAL A 40 -12.03 -28.18 5.05
N TYR A 41 -13.17 -28.65 4.52
CA TYR A 41 -14.05 -27.87 3.64
C TYR A 41 -15.35 -27.53 4.37
N GLY A 42 -15.56 -26.24 4.65
CA GLY A 42 -16.83 -25.71 5.18
C GLY A 42 -17.54 -24.88 4.12
N ASN A 43 -18.69 -25.36 3.65
CA ASN A 43 -19.60 -24.58 2.78
C ASN A 43 -20.85 -24.24 3.60
N GLY A 44 -20.88 -23.02 4.13
CA GLY A 44 -22.09 -22.43 4.69
C GLY A 44 -22.57 -21.33 3.75
N GLY A 45 -23.88 -21.07 3.69
CA GLY A 45 -24.45 -19.90 3.00
C GLY A 45 -23.98 -18.57 3.61
N THR A 46 -24.90 -17.65 3.91
CA THR A 46 -24.55 -16.37 4.54
C THR A 46 -23.95 -16.58 5.94
N GLY A 47 -22.64 -16.29 6.12
CA GLY A 47 -21.98 -16.25 7.43
C GLY A 47 -21.19 -17.50 7.87
N GLY A 48 -20.81 -18.39 6.94
CA GLY A 48 -19.97 -19.55 7.25
C GLY A 48 -18.58 -19.17 7.77
N LYS A 49 -18.14 -19.76 8.90
CA LYS A 49 -16.76 -19.67 9.40
C LYS A 49 -15.99 -20.92 8.97
N GLY A 50 -14.78 -20.75 8.42
CA GLY A 50 -13.87 -21.84 8.06
C GLY A 50 -13.13 -22.41 9.29
N VAL A 51 -11.84 -22.71 9.13
CA VAL A 51 -10.98 -23.13 10.25
C VAL A 51 -10.72 -21.94 11.18
N VAL A 52 -11.00 -22.09 12.47
CA VAL A 52 -10.70 -21.08 13.51
C VAL A 52 -9.55 -21.59 14.37
N GLY A 53 -8.37 -20.99 14.25
CA GLY A 53 -7.27 -21.23 15.18
C GLY A 53 -7.32 -20.25 16.34
N ASN A 54 -7.39 -20.75 17.57
CA ASN A 54 -7.23 -19.95 18.80
C ASN A 54 -5.88 -20.33 19.43
N VAL A 55 -4.98 -19.36 19.61
CA VAL A 55 -3.68 -19.60 20.23
C VAL A 55 -3.51 -18.68 21.44
N ALA A 56 -3.25 -19.29 22.60
CA ALA A 56 -3.25 -18.59 23.89
C ALA A 56 -1.95 -17.82 24.21
N THR A 57 -0.86 -18.04 23.46
CA THR A 57 0.46 -17.45 23.75
C THR A 57 1.15 -16.96 22.47
N SER A 58 1.54 -17.88 21.57
CA SER A 58 2.13 -17.59 20.27
C SER A 58 1.83 -18.70 19.27
N GLY A 59 1.25 -18.38 18.11
CA GLY A 59 1.04 -19.34 17.03
C GLY A 59 0.18 -18.79 15.90
N TYR A 60 0.09 -19.54 14.82
CA TYR A 60 -0.62 -19.14 13.60
C TYR A 60 -2.05 -19.69 13.64
N GLY A 61 -3.05 -18.84 13.42
CA GLY A 61 -4.45 -19.28 13.31
C GLY A 61 -4.70 -20.10 12.05
N LEU A 62 -4.04 -19.74 10.95
CA LEU A 62 -4.03 -20.43 9.65
C LEU A 62 -2.60 -20.31 9.08
N TYR A 63 -1.97 -21.43 8.70
CA TYR A 63 -0.62 -21.47 8.12
C TYR A 63 -0.66 -22.19 6.78
N GLY A 64 -0.34 -21.47 5.70
CA GLY A 64 -0.17 -22.01 4.36
C GLY A 64 1.30 -22.03 3.97
N SER A 65 1.82 -23.20 3.59
CA SER A 65 3.18 -23.37 3.08
C SER A 65 3.13 -24.17 1.77
N ALA A 66 3.91 -23.76 0.79
CA ALA A 66 4.02 -24.42 -0.50
C ALA A 66 5.49 -24.67 -0.84
N ASN A 67 5.78 -25.87 -1.37
CA ASN A 67 7.15 -26.34 -1.60
C ASN A 67 7.75 -25.86 -2.93
N SER A 68 7.01 -25.14 -3.79
CA SER A 68 7.53 -24.77 -5.12
C SER A 68 6.95 -23.50 -5.73
N ASP A 69 5.74 -23.04 -5.37
CA ASP A 69 5.15 -21.75 -5.82
C ASP A 69 4.01 -21.29 -4.88
N ASN A 70 3.78 -19.98 -4.83
CA ASN A 70 2.65 -19.25 -4.21
C ASN A 70 1.79 -20.02 -3.19
N GLY A 71 2.29 -20.12 -1.95
CA GLY A 71 1.51 -20.63 -0.80
C GLY A 71 0.70 -19.51 -0.15
N TYR A 72 -0.63 -19.66 -0.10
CA TYR A 72 -1.52 -18.71 0.58
C TYR A 72 -2.11 -19.34 1.84
N ALA A 73 -1.95 -18.67 2.99
CA ALA A 73 -2.65 -19.06 4.22
C ALA A 73 -4.14 -18.66 4.18
N VAL A 74 -4.44 -17.55 3.49
CA VAL A 74 -5.78 -17.00 3.32
C VAL A 74 -5.88 -16.40 1.92
N PHE A 75 -6.89 -16.82 1.15
CA PHE A 75 -7.09 -16.40 -0.24
C PHE A 75 -8.57 -16.11 -0.50
N ALA A 76 -8.86 -14.94 -1.08
CA ALA A 76 -10.21 -14.57 -1.53
C ALA A 76 -10.23 -14.53 -3.06
N THR A 77 -11.22 -15.20 -3.65
CA THR A 77 -11.40 -15.29 -5.12
C THR A 77 -12.40 -14.27 -5.67
N ASN A 78 -13.15 -13.60 -4.81
CA ASN A 78 -14.14 -12.60 -5.21
C ASN A 78 -13.50 -11.19 -5.16
N PRO A 79 -13.58 -10.37 -6.21
CA PRO A 79 -13.06 -8.99 -6.22
C PRO A 79 -13.60 -8.11 -5.09
N SER A 80 -14.79 -8.43 -4.56
CA SER A 80 -15.41 -7.75 -3.42
C SER A 80 -15.22 -8.49 -2.09
N GLY A 81 -14.53 -9.63 -2.10
CA GLY A 81 -14.24 -10.44 -0.92
C GLY A 81 -12.92 -10.04 -0.28
N TYR A 82 -12.93 -9.81 1.03
CA TYR A 82 -11.71 -9.57 1.80
C TYR A 82 -11.01 -10.89 2.11
N GLY A 83 -9.71 -11.00 1.85
CA GLY A 83 -8.89 -12.12 2.31
C GLY A 83 -8.80 -12.12 3.84
N VAL A 84 -8.40 -11.00 4.43
CA VAL A 84 -8.38 -10.80 5.89
C VAL A 84 -9.34 -9.65 6.22
N TYR A 85 -10.40 -9.93 6.98
CA TYR A 85 -11.36 -8.93 7.46
C TYR A 85 -11.54 -9.07 8.97
N SER A 86 -11.40 -7.96 9.70
CA SER A 86 -11.65 -7.90 11.14
C SER A 86 -12.60 -6.74 11.43
N SER A 87 -13.69 -7.03 12.15
CA SER A 87 -14.66 -6.03 12.60
C SER A 87 -14.30 -5.42 13.97
N GLY A 88 -13.10 -5.71 14.50
CA GLY A 88 -12.71 -5.43 15.89
C GLY A 88 -11.73 -4.27 16.13
N GLY A 89 -11.37 -3.49 15.10
CA GLY A 89 -10.63 -2.24 15.26
C GLY A 89 -9.09 -2.33 15.37
N THR A 90 -8.51 -3.53 15.46
CA THR A 90 -7.05 -3.71 15.36
C THR A 90 -6.73 -4.83 14.39
N PHE A 91 -5.96 -4.49 13.36
CA PHE A 91 -5.36 -5.43 12.42
C PHE A 91 -3.93 -4.93 12.13
N ASP A 92 -3.00 -5.86 11.92
CA ASP A 92 -1.64 -5.57 11.45
C ASP A 92 -1.23 -6.59 10.39
N PHE A 93 -0.65 -6.13 9.28
CA PHE A 93 0.15 -6.98 8.38
C PHE A 93 1.60 -6.96 8.90
N TYR A 94 1.85 -7.71 9.97
CA TYR A 94 3.13 -7.67 10.67
C TYR A 94 4.18 -8.58 10.03
N ALA A 95 5.30 -7.99 9.62
CA ALA A 95 6.52 -8.71 9.24
C ALA A 95 7.50 -8.74 10.43
N ALA A 96 7.56 -9.85 11.16
CA ALA A 96 8.32 -9.97 12.41
C ALA A 96 9.85 -9.86 12.30
N ASN A 97 10.39 -9.94 11.09
CA ASN A 97 11.82 -9.77 10.87
C ASN A 97 12.07 -8.70 9.81
N THR A 98 13.25 -8.08 9.85
CA THR A 98 13.65 -6.98 8.95
C THR A 98 13.73 -7.38 7.47
N ARG A 99 13.65 -8.68 7.18
CA ARG A 99 13.62 -9.24 5.82
C ARG A 99 12.19 -9.41 5.30
N GLY A 100 11.18 -9.38 6.16
CA GLY A 100 9.80 -9.48 5.73
C GLY A 100 9.42 -8.26 4.90
N LYS A 101 8.91 -8.50 3.71
CA LYS A 101 8.44 -7.49 2.77
C LYS A 101 6.97 -7.76 2.47
N SER A 102 6.15 -6.73 2.52
CA SER A 102 4.79 -6.78 2.01
C SER A 102 4.82 -6.36 0.55
N TYR A 103 4.38 -7.25 -0.34
CA TYR A 103 4.26 -6.96 -1.76
C TYR A 103 2.79 -6.83 -2.14
N PHE A 104 2.45 -5.74 -2.82
CA PHE A 104 1.12 -5.49 -3.33
C PHE A 104 1.22 -5.43 -4.87
N ALA A 105 0.54 -6.37 -5.54
CA ALA A 105 0.49 -6.38 -7.00
C ALA A 105 -0.41 -5.28 -7.56
N GLY A 106 -1.39 -4.83 -6.76
CA GLY A 106 -2.31 -3.74 -7.09
C GLY A 106 -2.08 -2.50 -6.24
N SER A 107 -2.90 -1.48 -6.47
CA SER A 107 -2.83 -0.21 -5.75
C SER A 107 -3.13 -0.34 -4.26
N VAL A 108 -2.39 0.41 -3.44
CA VAL A 108 -2.59 0.53 -2.00
C VAL A 108 -3.30 1.85 -1.70
N GLY A 109 -4.53 1.77 -1.19
CA GLY A 109 -5.28 2.93 -0.70
C GLY A 109 -5.19 3.06 0.82
N ILE A 110 -4.81 4.23 1.33
CA ILE A 110 -4.84 4.57 2.76
C ILE A 110 -5.86 5.69 2.97
N GLY A 111 -6.99 5.36 3.60
CA GLY A 111 -8.11 6.29 3.76
C GLY A 111 -8.95 6.51 2.49
N THR A 112 -8.73 5.72 1.44
CA THR A 112 -9.45 5.80 0.16
C THR A 112 -10.16 4.48 -0.15
N THR A 113 -11.27 4.53 -0.90
CA THR A 113 -12.04 3.35 -1.33
C THR A 113 -11.80 2.96 -2.79
N GLY A 114 -11.13 3.83 -3.56
CA GLY A 114 -10.80 3.61 -4.96
C GLY A 114 -9.48 4.32 -5.27
N PRO A 115 -8.33 3.73 -4.92
CA PRO A 115 -7.04 4.36 -5.17
C PRO A 115 -6.83 4.59 -6.67
N ALA A 116 -6.55 5.83 -7.07
CA ALA A 116 -6.38 6.21 -8.48
C ALA A 116 -4.96 5.93 -9.02
N THR A 117 -3.99 5.75 -8.13
CA THR A 117 -2.58 5.47 -8.42
C THR A 117 -2.10 4.27 -7.62
N ALA A 118 -0.83 3.86 -7.80
CA ALA A 118 -0.28 2.69 -7.11
C ALA A 118 -0.23 2.83 -5.57
N LEU A 119 -0.08 4.06 -5.06
CA LEU A 119 -0.20 4.40 -3.64
C LEU A 119 -0.99 5.70 -3.52
N ASP A 120 -2.18 5.62 -2.95
CA ASP A 120 -3.10 6.75 -2.81
C ASP A 120 -3.47 6.93 -1.33
N VAL A 121 -3.03 8.04 -0.74
CA VAL A 121 -3.19 8.35 0.68
C VAL A 121 -4.07 9.59 0.83
N ALA A 122 -5.31 9.39 1.31
CA ALA A 122 -6.18 10.48 1.75
C ALA A 122 -5.82 10.89 3.18
N GLY A 123 -4.68 11.54 3.34
CA GLY A 123 -4.18 11.99 4.64
C GLY A 123 -2.71 12.42 4.62
N THR A 124 -2.12 12.54 5.80
CA THR A 124 -0.72 12.93 5.97
C THR A 124 0.22 11.72 5.84
N ILE A 125 1.27 11.86 5.03
CA ILE A 125 2.36 10.89 4.93
C ILE A 125 3.55 11.39 5.76
N THR A 126 4.00 10.58 6.72
CA THR A 126 5.25 10.83 7.45
C THR A 126 6.34 9.91 6.90
N ALA A 127 7.37 10.49 6.29
CA ALA A 127 8.51 9.75 5.74
C ALA A 127 9.83 10.46 6.13
N ALA A 128 10.90 9.68 6.35
CA ALA A 128 12.22 10.25 6.61
C ALA A 128 12.78 10.99 5.39
N ALA A 129 12.51 10.47 4.19
CA ALA A 129 12.81 11.11 2.92
C ALA A 129 11.90 10.55 1.82
N PHE A 130 11.56 11.39 0.85
CA PHE A 130 11.06 10.95 -0.44
C PHE A 130 12.23 10.91 -1.43
N GLY A 131 12.34 9.83 -2.21
CA GLY A 131 13.36 9.69 -3.26
C GLY A 131 13.05 10.56 -4.48
N LEU A 132 12.99 11.88 -4.29
CA LEU A 132 12.69 12.86 -5.34
C LEU A 132 14.00 13.31 -6.00
N ALA A 133 14.03 13.27 -7.33
CA ALA A 133 15.15 13.78 -8.11
C ALA A 133 14.82 15.19 -8.61
N PHE A 134 15.43 16.20 -7.99
CA PHE A 134 15.29 17.59 -8.41
C PHE A 134 16.34 17.97 -9.45
N GLU A 135 15.94 18.75 -10.44
CA GLU A 135 16.83 19.38 -11.40
C GLU A 135 16.46 20.84 -11.52
N THR A 136 17.45 21.71 -11.39
CA THR A 136 17.31 23.12 -11.61
C THR A 136 17.55 23.45 -13.07
N ARG A 137 16.68 24.27 -13.67
CA ARG A 137 16.89 24.79 -15.01
C ARG A 137 16.70 26.29 -15.05
N THR A 138 17.59 26.95 -15.78
CA THR A 138 17.54 28.38 -16.02
C THR A 138 17.41 28.64 -17.51
N ALA A 139 16.61 29.65 -17.84
CA ALA A 139 16.56 30.24 -19.16
C ALA A 139 16.70 31.75 -18.98
N GLU A 140 17.65 32.34 -19.67
CA GLU A 140 17.89 33.78 -19.65
C GLU A 140 17.70 34.31 -21.06
N CYS A 141 17.12 35.50 -21.14
CA CYS A 141 16.98 36.23 -22.37
C CYS A 141 17.70 37.57 -22.29
N SER A 142 18.24 38.01 -23.43
CA SER A 142 19.17 39.14 -23.47
C SER A 142 18.55 40.52 -23.75
N THR A 143 17.27 40.66 -24.17
CA THR A 143 16.64 41.99 -24.48
C THR A 143 15.11 42.03 -24.45
N ALA A 144 14.53 43.24 -24.43
CA ALA A 144 13.11 43.60 -24.54
C ALA A 144 12.23 42.75 -25.47
N GLY A 145 11.00 42.45 -25.05
CA GLY A 145 9.99 41.81 -25.92
C GLY A 145 10.24 40.33 -26.19
N CYS A 146 11.00 39.67 -25.31
CA CYS A 146 11.37 38.28 -25.46
C CYS A 146 10.74 37.37 -24.39
N THR A 147 10.70 36.09 -24.71
CA THR A 147 10.19 35.03 -23.84
C THR A 147 11.33 34.13 -23.38
N ALA A 148 11.59 34.08 -22.07
CA ALA A 148 12.51 33.11 -21.48
C ALA A 148 11.76 31.83 -21.14
N THR A 149 12.17 30.69 -21.70
CA THR A 149 11.50 29.39 -21.50
C THR A 149 12.45 28.35 -20.96
N ALA A 150 12.11 27.74 -19.82
CA ALA A 150 12.81 26.60 -19.26
C ALA A 150 11.91 25.36 -19.31
N ALA A 151 12.43 24.24 -19.79
CA ALA A 151 11.69 22.98 -19.95
C ALA A 151 12.33 21.84 -19.18
N CYS A 152 11.52 21.10 -18.42
CA CYS A 152 11.97 19.93 -17.71
C CYS A 152 12.43 18.83 -18.67
N THR A 153 13.43 18.06 -18.24
CA THR A 153 13.83 16.83 -18.92
C THR A 153 12.64 15.85 -18.99
N SER A 154 12.57 15.04 -20.04
CA SER A 154 11.47 14.09 -20.27
C SER A 154 11.14 13.26 -19.02
N GLY A 155 9.85 13.15 -18.71
CA GLY A 155 9.35 12.43 -17.53
C GLY A 155 9.46 13.18 -16.20
N LYS A 156 9.78 14.48 -16.22
CA LYS A 156 9.73 15.38 -15.06
C LYS A 156 8.76 16.51 -15.28
N ASN A 157 8.18 17.00 -14.19
CA ASN A 157 7.30 18.16 -14.16
C ASN A 157 7.90 19.26 -13.29
N VAL A 158 7.52 20.51 -13.58
CA VAL A 158 7.80 21.67 -12.75
C VAL A 158 7.12 21.45 -11.40
N VAL A 159 7.92 21.48 -10.34
CA VAL A 159 7.42 21.49 -8.95
C VAL A 159 7.52 22.87 -8.31
N PHE A 160 8.32 23.73 -8.92
CA PHE A 160 8.56 25.08 -8.45
C PHE A 160 9.11 25.94 -9.59
N GLY A 161 8.76 27.23 -9.65
CA GLY A 161 9.45 28.15 -10.54
C GLY A 161 9.22 29.62 -10.27
N THR A 162 10.24 30.43 -10.56
CA THR A 162 10.35 31.86 -10.26
C THR A 162 10.97 32.66 -11.38
N LYS A 163 10.68 33.97 -11.37
CA LYS A 163 11.52 34.97 -12.03
C LYS A 163 12.86 35.08 -11.31
N ALA A 164 13.97 35.10 -12.05
CA ALA A 164 15.32 35.09 -11.48
C ALA A 164 15.64 36.31 -10.58
N SER A 165 14.92 37.42 -10.74
CA SER A 165 15.15 38.65 -9.97
C SER A 165 14.44 38.71 -8.61
N ASN A 166 13.55 37.77 -8.27
CA ASN A 166 12.74 37.79 -7.04
C ASN A 166 13.02 36.58 -6.14
N THR A 167 14.25 36.43 -5.64
CA THR A 167 14.67 35.27 -4.83
C THR A 167 14.06 35.20 -3.42
N ASN A 168 13.25 36.16 -3.00
CA ASN A 168 12.51 36.12 -1.73
C ASN A 168 11.18 35.40 -1.90
N LEU A 169 11.28 34.09 -2.01
CA LEU A 169 10.18 33.20 -2.32
C LEU A 169 9.08 33.17 -1.28
N CYS A 170 9.43 33.30 -0.01
CA CYS A 170 8.50 33.25 1.10
C CYS A 170 9.20 33.92 2.29
N ASP A 171 8.87 35.15 2.64
CA ASP A 171 9.37 35.84 3.85
C ASP A 171 8.63 35.35 5.12
N ASN A 172 8.40 34.04 5.23
CA ASN A 172 7.49 33.41 6.20
C ASN A 172 6.02 33.88 6.11
N ASN A 173 5.64 34.61 5.05
CA ASN A 173 4.25 34.97 4.75
C ASN A 173 3.74 34.20 3.52
N PRO A 174 2.81 33.24 3.66
CA PRO A 174 2.26 32.46 2.55
C PRO A 174 1.62 33.33 1.45
N SER A 175 1.12 34.52 1.83
CA SER A 175 0.48 35.48 0.93
C SER A 175 1.46 36.17 -0.04
N LYS A 176 2.77 35.97 0.16
CA LYS A 176 3.83 36.54 -0.69
C LYS A 176 4.60 35.50 -1.51
N CYS A 177 4.21 34.22 -1.43
CA CYS A 177 4.82 33.18 -2.26
C CYS A 177 4.28 33.24 -3.70
N ASN A 178 4.80 34.19 -4.49
CA ASN A 178 4.42 34.34 -5.89
C ASN A 178 5.15 33.32 -6.75
N MET A 179 4.51 32.18 -7.01
CA MET A 179 4.97 31.20 -7.99
C MET A 179 4.61 31.67 -9.40
N TYR A 180 5.58 31.67 -10.32
CA TYR A 180 5.37 32.07 -11.71
C TYR A 180 5.04 30.89 -12.63
N CYS A 181 5.25 29.67 -12.17
CA CYS A 181 5.09 28.47 -12.96
C CYS A 181 3.98 27.58 -12.41
N THR A 182 3.18 26.99 -13.31
CA THR A 182 2.14 26.02 -12.95
C THR A 182 2.78 24.68 -12.61
N VAL A 183 2.63 24.24 -11.35
CA VAL A 183 3.09 22.92 -10.91
C VAL A 183 2.41 21.81 -11.72
N GLY A 184 3.17 20.78 -12.09
CA GLY A 184 2.69 19.65 -12.89
C GLY A 184 2.83 19.82 -14.40
N THR A 185 3.17 21.02 -14.88
CA THR A 185 3.52 21.24 -16.30
C THR A 185 4.94 20.78 -16.60
N ASN A 186 5.29 20.61 -17.87
CA ASN A 186 6.63 20.20 -18.29
C ASN A 186 7.59 21.39 -18.55
N SER A 187 7.10 22.62 -18.50
CA SER A 187 7.88 23.81 -18.84
C SER A 187 7.26 25.07 -18.24
N CYS A 188 8.04 26.14 -18.20
CA CYS A 188 7.58 27.45 -17.77
C CYS A 188 8.19 28.52 -18.66
N ALA A 189 7.42 29.58 -18.90
CA ALA A 189 7.84 30.72 -19.70
C ALA A 189 7.52 32.04 -19.00
N GLN A 190 8.41 33.01 -19.14
CA GLN A 190 8.19 34.40 -18.73
C GLN A 190 8.34 35.30 -19.93
N ILE A 191 7.41 36.23 -20.07
CA ILE A 191 7.38 37.23 -21.14
C ILE A 191 7.60 38.59 -20.49
N GLU A 192 8.61 39.32 -20.95
CA GLU A 192 8.83 40.73 -20.56
C GLU A 192 8.54 41.64 -21.74
N ASN A 193 7.47 42.44 -21.62
CA ASN A 193 7.06 43.40 -22.66
C ASN A 193 7.74 44.77 -22.51
N SER A 194 8.42 44.99 -21.38
CA SER A 194 9.11 46.25 -21.07
C SER A 194 10.56 46.19 -21.55
N ALA A 195 11.04 47.26 -22.18
CA ALA A 195 12.37 47.25 -22.78
C ALA A 195 13.55 47.32 -21.80
N SER A 196 13.27 47.67 -20.55
CA SER A 196 14.23 47.72 -19.46
C SER A 196 14.43 46.38 -18.74
N ASP A 197 13.52 45.42 -18.94
CA ASP A 197 13.41 44.25 -18.08
C ASP A 197 13.79 42.99 -18.86
N GLN A 198 14.86 42.33 -18.42
CA GLN A 198 15.29 41.03 -18.96
C GLN A 198 14.34 39.93 -18.44
N ALA A 199 13.96 39.00 -19.32
CA ALA A 199 13.19 37.82 -18.94
C ALA A 199 14.15 36.70 -18.50
N SER A 200 13.96 36.16 -17.30
CA SER A 200 14.78 35.07 -16.77
C SER A 200 13.96 34.16 -15.86
N VAL A 201 13.90 32.88 -16.20
CA VAL A 201 13.12 31.88 -15.47
C VAL A 201 14.04 30.88 -14.79
N TYR A 202 13.76 30.60 -13.52
CA TYR A 202 14.34 29.50 -12.76
C TYR A 202 13.22 28.49 -12.45
N ILE A 203 13.40 27.23 -12.83
CA ILE A 203 12.48 26.14 -12.46
C ILE A 203 13.22 25.03 -11.73
N VAL A 204 12.51 24.38 -10.81
CA VAL A 204 12.88 23.08 -10.28
C VAL A 204 11.92 22.05 -10.85
N CYS A 205 12.50 21.05 -11.51
CA CYS A 205 11.80 19.93 -12.09
C CYS A 205 12.00 18.70 -11.21
N ALA A 206 10.94 17.92 -11.02
CA ALA A 206 11.03 16.62 -10.37
C ALA A 206 10.27 15.56 -11.14
N LYS A 207 10.71 14.31 -11.02
CA LYS A 207 9.87 13.18 -11.42
C LYS A 207 8.79 13.00 -10.36
N ILE A 208 7.56 13.32 -10.72
CA ILE A 208 6.38 13.04 -9.92
C ILE A 208 5.87 11.70 -10.44
N ASN A 209 6.05 10.63 -9.66
CA ASN A 209 5.62 9.27 -10.05
C ASN A 209 4.11 9.12 -9.95
#